data_AF-A0A9D6EVU0-F1
#
_entry.id   AF-A0A9D6EVU0-F1
#
_cell.length_a   1.000
_cell.length_b   1.000
_cell.length_c   1.000
_cell.angle_alpha   90.00
_cell.angle_beta   90.00
_cell.angle_gamma   90.00
#
_symmetry.space_group_name_H-M   'P 1'
#
loop_
_entity.id
_entity.type
_entity.pdbx_description
1 polymer ?
#
loop_
_entity_poly.entity_id
_entity_poly.type
_entity_poly.pdbx_seq_one_letter_code
_entity_poly.pdbx_strand_id
1 'polypeptide(L)'
;MPGKTHVVERRSRIVCHFPMNRLPDPLKPNQMRVVHNFIKFLKKTTLTGFTTSSLFENVCTGFWRATTGDEFEEENVVLICIDHTLDKSDPELWTFIAHLKHEIQRLYKRFAGQNEKDVWIVVHSIDRLV
;
A
#
# COMPACT_ATOMS: atom_id res chain seq x y z
N MET A 1 -25.91 -22.60 -28.96
CA MET A 1 -25.24 -21.29 -29.10
C MET A 1 -23.98 -21.31 -28.25
N PRO A 2 -22.76 -21.07 -28.79
CA PRO A 2 -21.58 -20.94 -27.97
C PRO A 2 -21.68 -19.63 -27.17
N GLY A 3 -21.59 -19.72 -25.84
CA GLY A 3 -21.61 -18.53 -24.97
C GLY A 3 -20.43 -17.63 -25.30
N LYS A 4 -20.66 -16.30 -25.38
CA LYS A 4 -19.59 -15.32 -25.54
C LYS A 4 -18.62 -15.49 -24.37
N THR A 5 -17.39 -15.90 -24.67
CA THR A 5 -16.30 -15.92 -23.69
C THR A 5 -16.00 -14.47 -23.33
N HIS A 6 -16.29 -14.06 -22.09
CA HIS A 6 -15.90 -12.75 -21.61
C HIS A 6 -14.37 -12.61 -21.71
N VAL A 7 -13.89 -11.49 -22.27
CA VAL A 7 -12.47 -11.20 -22.28
C VAL A 7 -12.10 -10.76 -20.87
N VAL A 8 -11.24 -11.52 -20.22
CA VAL A 8 -10.75 -11.21 -18.87
C VAL A 8 -9.41 -10.50 -18.98
N GLU A 9 -9.36 -9.24 -18.54
CA GLU A 9 -8.11 -8.50 -18.39
C GLU A 9 -7.56 -8.73 -16.98
N ARG A 10 -6.37 -9.32 -16.87
CA ARG A 10 -5.69 -9.54 -15.59
C ARG A 10 -4.89 -8.32 -15.18
N ARG A 11 -5.08 -7.87 -13.95
CA ARG A 11 -4.48 -6.68 -13.35
C ARG A 11 -4.00 -6.98 -11.94
N SER A 12 -3.31 -6.02 -11.33
CA SER A 12 -2.92 -6.11 -9.91
C SER A 12 -3.45 -4.94 -9.11
N ARG A 13 -3.96 -5.19 -7.91
CA ARG A 13 -4.16 -4.18 -6.88
C ARG A 13 -3.07 -4.28 -5.84
N ILE A 14 -2.35 -3.20 -5.66
CA ILE A 14 -1.26 -3.07 -4.72
C ILE A 14 -1.78 -2.27 -3.53
N VAL A 15 -1.72 -2.82 -2.33
CA VAL A 15 -2.15 -2.16 -1.09
C VAL A 15 -0.93 -1.94 -0.21
N CYS A 16 -0.55 -0.68 -0.05
CA CYS A 16 0.52 -0.27 0.84
C CYS A 16 -0.06 0.13 2.20
N HIS A 17 0.39 -0.53 3.26
CA HIS A 17 -0.05 -0.32 4.64
C HIS A 17 0.99 0.54 5.36
N PHE A 18 0.65 1.79 5.64
CA PHE A 18 1.52 2.76 6.33
C PHE A 18 1.17 2.82 7.82
N PRO A 19 1.96 2.21 8.71
CA PRO A 19 1.77 2.31 10.14
C PRO A 19 2.07 3.73 10.65
N MET A 20 1.19 4.21 11.52
CA MET A 20 1.15 5.59 12.02
C MET A 20 1.45 5.68 13.52
N ASN A 21 1.11 4.66 14.31
CA ASN A 21 1.45 4.50 15.73
C ASN A 21 0.74 3.24 16.26
N ARG A 22 1.36 2.54 17.20
CA ARG A 22 0.70 1.50 17.99
C ARG A 22 -0.15 2.17 19.06
N LEU A 23 -1.39 1.71 19.24
CA LEU A 23 -2.22 2.26 20.31
C LEU A 23 -1.71 1.75 21.67
N PRO A 24 -1.72 2.59 22.73
CA PRO A 24 -2.39 3.90 22.84
C PRO A 24 -1.50 5.12 22.53
N ASP A 25 -0.31 4.95 21.93
CA ASP A 25 0.59 6.08 21.67
C ASP A 25 -0.08 7.13 20.78
N PRO A 26 0.21 8.43 20.94
CA PRO A 26 -0.33 9.45 20.05
C PRO A 26 0.25 9.34 18.63
N LEU A 27 -0.56 9.71 17.64
CA LEU A 27 -0.15 9.83 16.23
C LEU A 27 1.08 10.74 16.12
N LYS A 28 2.18 10.24 15.53
CA LYS A 28 3.37 11.08 15.32
C LYS A 28 3.18 11.91 14.05
N PRO A 29 3.18 13.26 14.11
CA PRO A 29 2.94 14.11 12.94
C PRO A 29 3.90 13.87 11.77
N ASN A 30 5.08 13.31 12.06
CA ASN A 30 6.10 13.00 11.08
C ASN A 30 5.72 11.82 10.15
N GLN A 31 4.88 10.88 10.60
CA GLN A 31 4.42 9.76 9.76
C GLN A 31 3.44 10.23 8.67
N MET A 32 2.58 11.21 8.97
CA MET A 32 1.75 11.87 7.95
C MET A 32 2.59 12.56 6.86
N ARG A 33 3.79 13.07 7.21
CA ARG A 33 4.71 13.62 6.20
C ARG A 33 5.23 12.55 5.25
N VAL A 34 5.41 11.31 5.71
CA VAL A 34 5.78 10.20 4.81
C VAL A 34 4.66 9.96 3.81
N VAL A 35 3.43 9.78 4.28
CA VAL A 35 2.24 9.56 3.43
C VAL A 35 2.11 10.68 2.39
N HIS A 36 2.19 11.95 2.79
CA HIS A 36 2.09 13.08 1.87
C HIS A 36 3.19 13.09 0.81
N ASN A 37 4.44 12.77 1.16
CA ASN A 37 5.53 12.73 0.20
C ASN A 37 5.45 11.50 -0.70
N PHE A 38 4.95 10.38 -0.20
CA PHE A 38 4.71 9.19 -1.01
C PHE A 38 3.61 9.44 -2.05
N ILE A 39 2.51 10.10 -1.67
CA ILE A 39 1.47 10.53 -2.61
C ILE A 39 2.06 11.46 -3.70
N LYS A 40 2.95 12.39 -3.33
CA LYS A 40 3.65 13.24 -4.31
C LYS A 40 4.54 12.44 -5.24
N PHE A 41 5.21 11.40 -4.74
CA PHE A 41 5.98 10.48 -5.56
C PHE A 41 5.08 9.72 -6.54
N LEU A 42 3.99 9.13 -6.08
CA LEU A 42 3.04 8.39 -6.94
C LEU A 42 2.49 9.28 -8.08
N LYS A 43 2.17 10.54 -7.80
CA LYS A 43 1.73 11.52 -8.82
C LYS A 43 2.75 11.80 -9.93
N LYS A 44 4.02 11.45 -9.72
CA LYS A 44 5.11 11.59 -10.72
C LYS A 44 5.41 10.29 -11.48
N THR A 45 4.78 9.19 -11.09
CA THR A 45 4.94 7.90 -11.78
C THR A 45 4.00 7.81 -12.98
N THR A 46 4.18 6.76 -13.81
CA THR A 46 3.34 6.47 -14.99
C THR A 46 1.99 5.84 -14.65
N LEU A 47 1.63 5.75 -13.36
CA LEU A 47 0.35 5.19 -12.93
C LEU A 47 -0.83 5.99 -13.52
N THR A 48 -1.83 5.27 -14.02
CA THR A 48 -3.07 5.87 -14.55
C THR A 48 -4.02 6.36 -13.45
N GLY A 49 -3.78 5.95 -12.19
CA GLY A 49 -4.54 6.37 -11.01
C GLY A 49 -4.19 5.57 -9.76
N PHE A 50 -4.50 6.11 -8.59
CA PHE A 50 -4.44 5.42 -7.31
C PHE A 50 -5.51 5.99 -6.36
N THR A 51 -5.95 5.20 -5.40
CA THR A 51 -6.87 5.62 -4.34
C THR A 51 -6.17 5.58 -2.99
N THR A 52 -6.54 6.49 -2.10
CA THR A 52 -6.08 6.48 -0.71
C THR A 52 -7.31 6.34 0.19
N SER A 53 -7.17 5.81 1.41
CA SER A 53 -8.16 6.12 2.44
C SER A 53 -8.32 7.65 2.49
N SER A 54 -9.57 8.14 2.63
CA SER A 54 -9.92 9.53 2.29
C SER A 54 -8.93 10.53 2.89
N LEU A 55 -8.38 11.38 2.02
CA LEU A 55 -7.45 12.45 2.35
C LEU A 55 -8.00 13.27 3.52
N PHE A 56 -7.22 13.30 4.61
CA PHE A 56 -7.55 13.82 5.94
C PHE A 56 -8.49 12.92 6.77
N GLU A 57 -7.94 12.42 7.89
CA GLU A 57 -8.62 11.80 9.04
C GLU A 57 -8.96 10.30 9.05
N ASN A 58 -8.90 9.56 7.92
CA ASN A 58 -9.13 8.11 7.96
C ASN A 58 -7.85 7.31 8.18
N VAL A 59 -7.27 7.52 9.36
CA VAL A 59 -6.44 6.52 10.01
C VAL A 59 -7.35 5.35 10.38
N CYS A 60 -7.16 4.20 9.73
CA CYS A 60 -7.90 3.01 10.07
C CYS A 60 -7.21 2.32 11.25
N THR A 61 -7.97 1.76 12.16
CA THR A 61 -7.43 0.80 13.13
C THR A 61 -7.19 -0.52 12.41
N GLY A 62 -5.93 -0.86 12.21
CA GLY A 62 -5.48 -2.17 11.77
C GLY A 62 -5.27 -3.09 12.97
N PHE A 63 -5.59 -4.36 12.80
CA PHE A 63 -5.26 -5.42 13.74
C PHE A 63 -4.34 -6.39 13.03
N TRP A 64 -3.17 -6.64 13.61
CA TRP A 64 -2.20 -7.55 13.01
C TRP A 64 -1.45 -8.37 14.05
N ARG A 65 -0.80 -9.45 13.63
CA ARG A 65 0.02 -10.29 14.51
C ARG A 65 1.36 -10.57 13.86
N ALA A 66 2.44 -10.34 14.60
CA ALA A 66 3.78 -10.73 14.17
C ALA A 66 4.01 -12.26 14.29
N THR A 67 3.31 -12.92 15.22
CA THR A 67 3.51 -14.34 15.55
C THR A 67 2.17 -15.09 15.65
N THR A 68 2.22 -16.42 15.75
CA THR A 68 1.03 -17.28 15.94
C THR A 68 0.46 -17.21 17.36
N GLY A 69 1.00 -16.37 18.24
CA GLY A 69 0.48 -16.16 19.60
C GLY A 69 -0.91 -15.50 19.60
N ASP A 70 -1.51 -15.40 20.79
CA ASP A 70 -2.94 -15.13 20.97
C ASP A 70 -3.36 -13.66 20.96
N GLU A 71 -2.43 -12.70 20.98
CA GLU A 71 -2.78 -11.27 21.07
C GLU A 71 -2.60 -10.55 19.73
N PHE A 72 -3.61 -9.76 19.34
CA PHE A 72 -3.53 -8.84 18.21
C PHE A 72 -2.82 -7.56 18.64
N GLU A 73 -1.88 -7.10 17.82
CA GLU A 73 -1.35 -5.75 17.90
C GLU A 73 -2.32 -4.80 17.19
N GLU A 74 -2.75 -3.76 17.90
CA GLU A 74 -3.63 -2.72 17.39
C GLU A 74 -2.80 -1.51 16.95
N GLU A 75 -2.94 -1.12 15.69
CA GLU A 75 -2.13 -0.07 15.10
C GLU A 75 -2.97 0.82 14.19
N ASN A 76 -2.73 2.12 14.28
CA ASN A 76 -3.26 3.09 13.34
C ASN A 76 -2.52 2.95 12.00
N VAL A 77 -3.25 2.72 10.91
CA VAL A 77 -2.71 2.46 9.57
C VAL A 77 -3.40 3.34 8.53
N VAL A 78 -2.62 3.87 7.60
CA VAL A 78 -3.12 4.50 6.36
C VAL A 78 -2.95 3.53 5.20
N LEU A 79 -4.01 3.32 4.43
CA LEU A 79 -3.99 2.46 3.25
C LEU A 79 -3.91 3.28 1.97
N ILE A 80 -2.97 2.90 1.11
CA ILE A 80 -2.86 3.43 -0.26
C ILE A 80 -3.00 2.27 -1.23
N CYS A 81 -4.05 2.33 -2.06
CA CYS A 81 -4.40 1.32 -3.03
C CYS A 81 -4.03 1.81 -4.44
N ILE A 82 -3.25 1.03 -5.16
CA ILE A 82 -2.81 1.32 -6.53
C ILE A 82 -3.35 0.21 -7.44
N ASP A 83 -4.17 0.58 -8.42
CA ASP A 83 -4.59 -0.33 -9.47
C ASP A 83 -3.57 -0.27 -10.62
N HIS A 84 -2.88 -1.38 -10.86
CA HIS A 84 -1.83 -1.53 -11.86
C HIS A 84 -2.30 -2.44 -12.99
N THR A 85 -1.96 -2.11 -14.24
CA THR A 85 -2.42 -2.86 -15.42
C THR A 85 -1.76 -4.23 -15.56
N LEU A 86 -0.54 -4.37 -15.05
CA LEU A 86 0.21 -5.63 -15.07
C LEU A 86 -0.28 -6.63 -14.02
N ASP A 87 -0.27 -7.93 -14.35
CA ASP A 87 -0.55 -9.04 -13.43
C ASP A 87 0.72 -9.48 -12.67
N LYS A 88 0.54 -10.26 -11.60
CA LYS A 88 1.61 -10.87 -10.81
C LYS A 88 2.59 -11.73 -11.61
N SER A 89 2.21 -12.25 -12.78
CA SER A 89 3.15 -12.98 -13.64
C SER A 89 4.16 -12.07 -14.34
N ASP A 90 3.94 -10.76 -14.38
CA ASP A 90 4.78 -9.82 -15.10
C ASP A 90 6.01 -9.37 -14.25
N PRO A 91 7.26 -9.58 -14.72
CA PRO A 91 8.47 -9.13 -14.02
C PRO A 91 8.55 -7.62 -13.77
N GLU A 92 7.98 -6.78 -14.65
CA GLU A 92 8.02 -5.33 -14.51
C GLU A 92 7.20 -4.85 -13.31
N LEU A 93 6.10 -5.56 -12.98
CA LEU A 93 5.34 -5.28 -11.76
C LEU A 93 6.24 -5.40 -10.52
N TRP A 94 7.04 -6.46 -10.42
CA TRP A 94 7.91 -6.68 -9.26
C TRP A 94 9.02 -5.64 -9.17
N THR A 95 9.52 -5.17 -10.30
CA THR A 95 10.46 -4.04 -10.37
C THR A 95 9.80 -2.76 -9.84
N PHE A 96 8.57 -2.50 -10.24
CA PHE A 96 7.78 -1.37 -9.73
C PHE A 96 7.54 -1.48 -8.21
N ILE A 97 7.16 -2.65 -7.70
CA ILE A 97 6.99 -2.90 -6.25
C ILE A 97 8.28 -2.67 -5.48
N ALA A 98 9.42 -3.13 -6.00
CA ALA A 98 10.72 -2.90 -5.37
C ALA A 98 11.04 -1.40 -5.28
N HIS A 99 10.75 -0.63 -6.32
CA HIS A 99 10.87 0.83 -6.29
C HIS A 99 9.94 1.48 -5.28
N LEU A 100 8.68 1.06 -5.18
CA LEU A 100 7.75 1.55 -4.15
C LEU A 100 8.35 1.32 -2.75
N LYS A 101 8.81 0.09 -2.48
CA LYS A 101 9.38 -0.28 -1.17
C LYS A 101 10.61 0.57 -0.84
N HIS A 102 11.51 0.77 -1.80
CA HIS A 102 12.70 1.58 -1.60
C HIS A 102 12.36 3.05 -1.29
N GLU A 103 11.41 3.62 -2.01
CA GLU A 103 10.97 5.00 -1.77
C GLU A 103 10.32 5.15 -0.39
N ILE A 104 9.47 4.22 0.02
CA ILE A 104 8.86 4.23 1.36
C ILE A 104 9.92 4.19 2.45
N GLN A 105 10.88 3.25 2.36
CA GLN A 105 12.00 3.15 3.31
C GLN A 105 12.80 4.46 3.40
N ARG A 106 13.07 5.09 2.25
CA ARG A 106 13.76 6.38 2.17
C ARG A 106 12.97 7.48 2.88
N LEU A 107 11.66 7.54 2.69
CA LEU A 107 10.79 8.53 3.31
C LEU A 107 10.70 8.35 4.83
N TYR A 108 10.54 7.12 5.32
CA TYR A 108 10.53 6.86 6.76
C TYR A 108 11.86 7.18 7.43
N LYS A 109 12.98 6.77 6.83
CA LYS A 109 14.31 7.13 7.33
C LYS A 109 14.48 8.65 7.42
N ARG A 110 13.99 9.38 6.41
CA ARG A 110 14.12 10.84 6.33
C ARG A 110 13.22 11.59 7.33
N PHE A 111 11.95 11.19 7.46
CA PHE A 111 10.95 11.97 8.18
C PHE A 111 10.60 11.41 9.55
N ALA A 112 10.59 10.08 9.71
CA ALA A 112 10.22 9.42 10.95
C ALA A 112 11.43 8.98 11.81
N GLY A 113 12.66 9.16 11.31
CA GLY A 113 13.89 8.84 12.05
C GLY A 113 14.08 7.35 12.34
N GLN A 114 13.29 6.49 11.69
CA GLN A 114 13.28 5.05 11.87
C GLN A 114 13.38 4.36 10.51
N ASN A 115 14.13 3.26 10.46
CA ASN A 115 14.03 2.34 9.33
C ASN A 115 12.72 1.60 9.51
N GLU A 116 11.77 1.82 8.61
CA GLU A 116 10.53 1.09 8.67
C GLU A 116 10.76 -0.35 8.22
N LYS A 117 10.61 -1.27 9.18
CA LYS A 117 10.62 -2.71 8.94
C LYS A 117 9.21 -3.24 8.62
N ASP A 118 8.19 -2.44 8.91
CA ASP A 118 6.81 -2.93 9.06
C ASP A 118 5.83 -2.40 8.00
N VAL A 119 6.28 -1.72 6.92
CA VAL A 119 5.37 -1.44 5.78
C VAL A 119 5.08 -2.74 5.04
N TRP A 120 3.79 -3.05 4.95
CA TRP A 120 3.30 -4.21 4.24
C TRP A 120 2.76 -3.78 2.88
N ILE A 121 3.35 -4.34 1.82
CA ILE A 121 2.86 -4.18 0.45
C ILE A 121 2.22 -5.50 0.06
N VAL A 122 0.92 -5.49 -0.15
CA VAL A 122 0.14 -6.67 -0.57
C VAL A 122 -0.26 -6.50 -2.03
N VAL A 123 -0.05 -7.53 -2.84
CA VAL A 123 -0.40 -7.53 -4.27
C VAL A 123 -1.47 -8.58 -4.51
N HIS A 124 -2.63 -8.15 -5.00
CA HIS A 124 -3.75 -9.01 -5.36
C HIS A 124 -3.91 -9.03 -6.88
N SER A 125 -3.94 -10.22 -7.49
CA SER A 125 -4.41 -10.35 -8.88
C SER A 125 -5.91 -10.08 -8.93
N ILE A 126 -6.34 -9.28 -9.90
CA ILE A 126 -7.74 -8.95 -10.16
C ILE A 126 -8.06 -9.27 -11.61
N ASP A 127 -9.16 -9.98 -11.81
CA ASP A 127 -9.76 -10.21 -13.12
C ASP A 127 -10.80 -9.11 -13.39
N ARG A 128 -10.55 -8.28 -14.41
CA ARG A 128 -11.52 -7.30 -14.91
C ARG A 128 -12.27 -7.91 -16.09
N LEU A 129 -13.59 -8.02 -15.96
CA LEU A 129 -14.47 -8.40 -17.06
C LEU A 129 -14.58 -7.20 -18.02
N VAL A 130 -14.32 -7.44 -19.31
CA VAL A 130 -14.42 -6.45 -20.40
C VAL A 130 -15.50 -6.88 -21.39
#